data_AF-A0A2V7F3V5-F1
#
_entry.id   AF-A0A2V7F3V5-F1
#
_cell.length_a   1.000
_cell.length_b   1.000
_cell.length_c   1.000
_cell.angle_alpha   90.00
_cell.angle_beta   90.00
_cell.angle_gamma   90.00
#
_symmetry.space_group_name_H-M   'P 1'
#
loop_
_entity.id
_entity.type
_entity.pdbx_description
1 polymer ?
#
loop_
_entity_poly.entity_id
_entity_poly.type
_entity_poly.pdbx_seq_one_letter_code
_entity_poly.pdbx_strand_id
1 'polypeptide(L)' 'MPRPDGRAPDQLRPVTVTRDFLVHPEGSVLVEFGATKVI' A
#
# COMPACT_ATOMS: atom_id res chain seq x y z
N MET A 1 -18.64 -11.27 11.68
CA MET A 1 -17.32 -11.83 12.02
C MET A 1 -16.29 -10.72 11.80
N PRO A 2 -15.43 -10.40 12.78
CA PRO A 2 -14.38 -9.39 12.57
C PRO A 2 -13.45 -9.85 11.43
N ARG A 3 -12.94 -8.90 10.65
CA ARG A 3 -11.96 -9.21 9.59
C ARG A 3 -10.70 -9.82 10.23
N PRO A 4 -9.93 -10.68 9.53
CA PRO A 4 -8.77 -11.36 10.12
C PRO A 4 -7.70 -10.43 10.72
N ASP A 5 -7.65 -9.19 10.23
CA ASP A 5 -6.74 -8.15 10.66
C ASP A 5 -7.38 -7.13 11.64
N GLY A 6 -8.56 -7.44 12.17
CA GLY A 6 -9.25 -6.63 13.18
C GLY A 6 -9.83 -5.31 12.66
N ARG A 7 -9.72 -5.02 11.35
CA ARG A 7 -10.25 -3.78 10.76
C ARG A 7 -11.76 -3.75 10.73
N ALA A 8 -12.32 -2.55 10.85
CA ALA A 8 -13.74 -2.32 10.60
C ALA A 8 -14.09 -2.63 9.12
N PRO A 9 -15.37 -2.92 8.81
CA PRO A 9 -15.80 -3.23 7.44
C PRO A 9 -15.44 -2.13 6.42
N ASP A 10 -15.53 -0.88 6.85
CA ASP A 10 -15.27 0.35 6.10
C ASP A 10 -13.83 0.87 6.22
N GLN A 11 -13.03 0.32 7.14
CA GLN A 11 -11.65 0.72 7.32
C GLN A 11 -10.73 0.14 6.24
N LEU A 12 -9.97 0.99 5.55
CA LEU A 12 -8.94 0.59 4.59
C LEU A 12 -7.75 -0.10 5.27
N ARG A 13 -6.98 -0.88 4.50
CA ARG A 13 -5.66 -1.36 4.94
C ARG A 13 -4.70 -0.16 5.08
N PRO A 14 -3.61 -0.27 5.86
CA PRO A 14 -2.57 0.75 5.88
C PRO A 14 -2.07 1.04 4.46
N VAL A 15 -1.98 2.31 4.10
CA VAL A 15 -1.54 2.76 2.78
C VAL A 15 -0.23 3.54 2.92
N THR A 16 0.80 3.10 2.23
CA THR A 16 2.08 3.82 2.11
C THR A 16 2.34 4.13 0.65
N VAL A 17 2.77 5.36 0.37
CA VAL A 17 3.13 5.82 -0.97
C VAL A 17 4.55 6.34 -0.90
N THR A 18 5.49 5.61 -1.51
CA THR A 18 6.90 5.96 -1.57
C THR A 18 7.24 6.39 -3.00
N ARG A 19 7.48 7.68 -3.19
CA ARG A 19 7.90 8.25 -4.48
C ARG A 19 9.39 8.00 -4.71
N ASP A 20 9.82 8.17 -5.96
CA ASP A 20 11.21 8.03 -6.39
C ASP A 20 11.80 6.65 -6.00
N PHE A 21 10.97 5.61 -6.11
CA PHE A 21 11.28 4.25 -5.66
C PHE A 21 12.32 3.54 -6.53
N LEU A 22 12.29 3.78 -7.84
CA LEU A 22 13.27 3.31 -8.82
C LEU A 22 14.09 4.47 -9.37
N VAL A 23 15.38 4.21 -9.60
CA VAL A 23 16.38 5.20 -10.03
C VAL A 23 16.29 5.54 -11.52
N HIS A 24 15.80 4.62 -12.36
CA HIS A 24 15.85 4.75 -13.82
C HIS A 24 14.65 5.43 -14.49
N PRO A 25 13.39 5.17 -14.10
CA PRO A 25 12.25 5.80 -14.77
C PRO A 25 12.12 7.27 -14.35
N GLU A 26 11.54 8.09 -15.22
CA GLU A 26 11.30 9.51 -14.99
C GLU A 26 10.33 9.76 -13.82
N GLY A 27 9.51 8.76 -13.49
CA GLY A 27 8.71 8.73 -12.29
C GLY A 27 8.50 7.29 -11.83
N SER A 28 8.66 7.07 -10.53
CA SER A 28 8.40 5.76 -9.91
C SER A 28 7.75 5.93 -8.55
N VAL A 29 6.83 5.02 -8.23
CA VAL A 29 6.14 5.01 -6.95
C VAL A 29 5.94 3.58 -6.50
N LEU A 30 6.40 3.24 -5.30
CA LEU A 30 5.95 2.03 -4.60
C LEU A 30 4.67 2.36 -3.83
N VAL A 31 3.60 1.61 -4.11
CA VAL A 31 2.34 1.69 -3.39
C VAL A 31 2.10 0.41 -2.60
N GLU A 32 1.87 0.56 -1.30
CA GLU A 32 1.63 -0.54 -0.37
C GLU A 32 0.21 -0.45 0.21
N PHE A 33 -0.55 -1.54 0.12
CA PHE A 33 -1.88 -1.69 0.73
C PHE A 33 -1.86 -2.88 1.70
N GLY A 34 -1.45 -2.63 2.95
CA GLY A 34 -1.11 -3.69 3.88
C GLY A 34 0.02 -4.55 3.31
N ALA A 35 -0.22 -5.86 3.14
CA ALA A 35 0.76 -6.78 2.57
C ALA A 35 0.87 -6.73 1.03
N THR A 36 -0.03 -6.03 0.34
CA THR A 36 0.03 -5.89 -1.12
C THR A 36 1.03 -4.79 -1.50
N LYS A 37 1.95 -5.08 -2.42
CA LYS A 37 2.95 -4.12 -2.90
C LYS A 37 2.93 -4.05 -4.43
N VAL A 38 2.90 -2.84 -4.98
CA VAL A 38 2.86 -2.56 -6.42
C VAL A 38 3.84 -1.43 -6.73
N ILE A 39 4.57 -1.57 -7.84
CA ILE A 39 5.49 -0.58 -8.40
C ILE A 39 4.82 0.05 -9.64
#